data_AF-A0A915IS54-F1
#
_entry.id   AF-A0A915IS54-F1
#
_cell.length_a   1.000
_cell.length_b   1.000
_cell.length_c   1.000
_cell.angle_alpha   90.00
_cell.angle_beta   90.00
_cell.angle_gamma   90.00
#
_symmetry.space_group_name_H-M   'P 1'
#
loop_
_entity.id
_entity.type
_entity.pdbx_description
1 polymer ?
#
loop_
_entity_poly.entity_id
_entity_poly.type
_entity_poly.pdbx_seq_one_letter_code
_entity_poly.pdbx_strand_id
1 'polypeptide(L)' 'MAKYDLTCNMSQYFDPHMVIPLFEFLSEREIYDEKHILTAKLELLRNTNMVDFSIETFEQLHGESVAVPQE' A
#
# COMPACT_ATOMS: atom_id res chain seq x y z
N MET A 1 0.11 -1.42 -19.51
CA MET A 1 0.80 -0.17 -19.09
C MET A 1 1.82 -0.54 -18.01
N ALA A 2 2.73 0.36 -17.61
CA ALA A 2 3.90 0.09 -16.73
C ALA A 2 5.20 -0.47 -17.37
N LYS A 3 5.40 -0.40 -18.69
CA LYS A 3 6.62 -0.92 -19.36
C LYS A 3 7.94 -0.37 -18.77
N TYR A 4 7.91 0.86 -18.26
CA TYR A 4 9.07 1.56 -17.71
C TYR A 4 8.99 1.75 -16.20
N ASP A 5 8.03 1.12 -15.52
CA ASP A 5 7.96 1.19 -14.08
C ASP A 5 9.07 0.34 -13.46
N LEU A 6 9.89 0.97 -12.62
CA LEU A 6 10.99 0.34 -11.90
C LEU A 6 10.70 0.24 -10.40
N THR A 7 9.50 0.65 -9.95
CA THR A 7 9.16 0.72 -8.52
C THR A 7 9.35 -0.64 -7.84
N CYS A 8 8.95 -1.74 -8.47
CA CYS A 8 9.17 -3.10 -7.94
C CYS A 8 10.65 -3.49 -7.79
N ASN A 9 11.53 -2.98 -8.65
CA ASN A 9 12.95 -3.28 -8.58
C ASN A 9 13.65 -2.40 -7.54
N MET A 10 13.21 -1.14 -7.41
CA MET A 10 13.78 -0.18 -6.47
C MET A 10 13.31 -0.44 -5.02
N SER A 11 12.05 -0.84 -4.84
CA SER A 11 11.45 -1.03 -3.51
C SER A 11 12.18 -2.06 -2.66
N GLN A 12 12.84 -3.05 -3.28
CA GLN A 12 13.65 -4.06 -2.60
C GLN A 12 14.85 -3.48 -1.84
N TYR A 13 15.29 -2.28 -2.20
CA TYR A 13 16.47 -1.61 -1.62
C TYR A 13 16.10 -0.42 -0.75
N PHE A 14 14.81 -0.14 -0.59
CA PHE A 14 14.31 1.01 0.15
C PHE A 14 13.71 0.61 1.49
N ASP A 15 13.80 1.53 2.45
CA ASP A 15 13.07 1.41 3.71
C ASP A 15 11.56 1.36 3.44
N PRO A 16 10.78 0.54 4.16
CA PRO A 16 9.32 0.47 3.99
C PRO A 16 8.65 1.86 4.00
N HIS A 17 9.08 2.77 4.88
CA HIS A 17 8.50 4.12 4.94
C HIS A 17 8.78 4.95 3.69
N MET A 18 9.85 4.66 2.96
CA MET A 18 10.17 5.30 1.68
C MET A 18 9.38 4.70 0.51
N VAL A 19 8.90 3.46 0.66
CA VAL A 19 8.10 2.77 -0.35
C VAL A 19 6.62 3.18 -0.28
N ILE A 20 6.12 3.58 0.90
CA ILE A 20 4.73 4.04 1.08
C ILE A 20 4.36 5.21 0.13
N PRO A 21 5.13 6.32 0.05
CA PRO A 21 4.84 7.42 -0.87
C PRO A 21 4.89 7.00 -2.35
N LEU A 22 5.70 5.99 -2.70
CA LEU A 22 5.76 5.47 -4.07
C LEU A 22 4.47 4.74 -4.43
N PHE A 23 3.90 3.97 -3.50
CA PHE A 23 2.60 3.33 -3.72
C PHE A 23 1.46 4.35 -3.86
N GLU A 24 1.48 5.44 -3.07
CA GLU A 24 0.50 6.53 -3.20
C GLU A 24 0.58 7.18 -4.59
N PHE A 25 1.80 7.47 -5.05
CA PHE A 25 2.03 7.97 -6.40
C PHE A 25 1.52 7.00 -7.48
N LEU A 26 1.76 5.69 -7.33
CA LEU A 26 1.26 4.69 -8.28
C LEU A 26 -0.28 4.60 -8.28
N SER A 27 -0.91 4.80 -7.12
CA SER A 27 -2.37 4.83 -6.97
C SER A 27 -2.97 6.02 -7.72
N GLU A 28 -2.41 7.22 -7.54
CA GLU A 28 -2.84 8.44 -8.25
C GLU A 28 -2.68 8.35 -9.77
N ARG A 29 -1.71 7.56 -10.25
CA ARG A 29 -1.44 7.38 -11.67
C ARG A 29 -2.34 6.34 -12.34
N GLU A 30 -3.12 5.58 -11.56
CA GLU A 30 -4.06 4.55 -12.02
C GLU A 30 -3.43 3.55 -13.01
N ILE A 31 -2.13 3.25 -12.83
CA ILE A 31 -1.38 2.34 -13.72
C ILE A 31 -1.73 0.88 -13.40
N TYR A 32 -2.03 0.60 -12.14
CA TYR A 32 -2.43 -0.71 -11.60
C TYR A 32 -3.82 -0.63 -10.98
N ASP A 33 -4.43 -1.79 -10.76
CA ASP A 33 -5.68 -1.88 -10.01
C ASP A 33 -5.48 -1.36 -8.58
N GLU A 34 -6.31 -0.41 -8.17
CA GLU A 34 -6.29 0.20 -6.85
C GLU A 34 -6.36 -0.84 -5.74
N LYS A 35 -7.15 -1.91 -5.91
CA LYS A 35 -7.25 -2.99 -4.92
C LYS A 35 -5.93 -3.72 -4.72
N HIS A 36 -5.17 -3.94 -5.79
CA HIS A 36 -3.86 -4.57 -5.70
C HIS A 36 -2.86 -3.65 -5.00
N ILE A 37 -2.90 -2.34 -5.29
CA ILE A 37 -2.05 -1.36 -4.61
C ILE A 37 -2.37 -1.30 -3.11
N LEU A 38 -3.64 -1.19 -2.74
CA LEU A 38 -4.08 -1.13 -1.34
C LEU A 38 -3.72 -2.41 -0.58
N THR A 39 -3.85 -3.58 -1.20
CA THR A 39 -3.44 -4.87 -0.59
C THR A 39 -1.93 -4.89 -0.33
N ALA A 40 -1.12 -4.50 -1.32
CA ALA A 40 0.34 -4.43 -1.17
C ALA A 40 0.76 -3.39 -0.12
N LYS A 41 0.08 -2.24 -0.06
CA LYS A 41 0.30 -1.20 0.95
C LYS A 41 0.01 -1.74 2.35
N LEU A 42 -1.10 -2.48 2.52
CA LEU A 42 -1.46 -3.10 3.80
C LEU A 42 -0.42 -4.15 4.24
N GLU A 43 0.05 -5.01 3.34
CA GLU A 43 1.12 -5.98 3.65
C GLU A 43 2.42 -5.30 4.08
N LEU A 44 2.77 -4.18 3.45
CA LEU A 44 3.96 -3.42 3.79
C LEU A 44 3.81 -2.74 5.16
N LEU A 45 2.64 -2.18 5.44
CA LEU A 45 2.32 -1.54 6.71
C LEU A 45 2.24 -2.53 7.89
N ARG A 46 1.88 -3.80 7.65
CA ARG A 46 1.92 -4.84 8.70
C ARG A 46 3.31 -5.04 9.32
N ASN A 47 4.36 -4.75 8.55
CA ASN A 47 5.74 -4.86 9.03
C ASN A 47 6.24 -3.57 9.69
N THR A 48 5.41 -2.53 9.78
CA THR A 48 5.71 -1.27 10.45
C THR A 48 4.82 -1.10 11.69
N ASN A 49 5.17 -0.15 12.56
CA ASN A 49 4.33 0.21 13.71
C ASN A 49 3.30 1.30 13.36
N MET A 50 3.00 1.52 12.08
CA MET A 50 2.06 2.56 11.62
C MET A 50 0.61 2.08 11.67
N VAL A 51 0.11 1.76 12.88
CA VAL A 51 -1.19 1.11 13.10
C VAL A 51 -2.36 1.93 12.53
N ASP A 52 -2.37 3.24 12.74
CA ASP A 52 -3.45 4.11 12.25
C ASP A 52 -3.54 4.06 10.71
N PHE A 53 -2.38 4.06 10.03
CA PHE A 53 -2.31 3.97 8.57
C PHE A 53 -2.74 2.59 8.04
N SER A 54 -2.44 1.52 8.79
CA SER A 54 -2.91 0.16 8.49
C SER A 54 -4.44 0.07 8.57
N ILE A 55 -5.02 0.70 9.59
CA ILE A 55 -6.48 0.77 9.78
C ILE A 55 -7.12 1.51 8.61
N GLU A 56 -6.65 2.72 8.30
CA GLU A 56 -7.18 3.52 7.19
C GLU A 56 -7.08 2.78 5.84
N THR A 57 -5.94 2.13 5.58
CA THR A 57 -5.74 1.35 4.34
C THR A 57 -6.67 0.12 4.29
N PHE A 58 -6.92 -0.52 5.43
CA PHE A 58 -7.84 -1.65 5.53
C PHE A 58 -9.30 -1.23 5.29
N GLU A 59 -9.72 -0.11 5.88
CA GLU A 59 -11.04 0.48 5.66
C GLU A 59 -11.23 0.93 4.21
N GLN A 60 -10.20 1.46 3.55
CA GLN A 60 -10.24 1.78 2.12
C GLN A 60 -10.41 0.52 1.25
N LEU A 61 -9.77 -0.59 1.61
CA LEU A 61 -9.82 -1.84 0.84
C LEU A 61 -11.14 -2.60 1.01
N HIS A 62 -11.69 -2.63 2.23
CA HIS A 62 -12.84 -3.46 2.59
C HIS A 62 -14.14 -2.68 2.89
N GLY A 63 -14.05 -1.35 3.00
CA GLY A 63 -15.14 -0.44 3.39
C GLY A 63 -15.20 -0.22 4.92
N GLU A 64 -15.60 0.99 5.32
CA GLU A 64 -15.70 1.45 6.74
C GLU A 64 -16.53 0.56 7.68
N SER A 65 -17.33 -0.38 7.17
CA SER A 65 -18.18 -1.26 7.99
C SER A 65 -17.53 -2.57 8.43
N VAL A 66 -16.28 -2.84 8.04
CA VAL A 66 -15.59 -4.09 8.42
C VAL A 66 -14.78 -3.86 9.69
N ALA A 67 -15.05 -4.66 10.72
CA ALA A 67 -14.30 -4.63 11.97
C ALA A 67 -12.81 -4.96 11.68
N VAL A 68 -11.93 -4.02 12.03
CA VAL A 68 -10.47 -4.20 11.92
C VAL A 68 -10.07 -5.41 12.78
N PRO A 69 -9.36 -6.40 12.21
CA PRO A 69 -8.82 -7.51 12.99
C PRO A 69 -7.84 -6.97 14.05
N GLN A 70 -8.14 -7.23 15.32
CA GLN A 70 -7.18 -7.00 16.42
C GLN A 70 -6.25 -8.22 16.48
N GLU A 71 -5.03 -8.10 15.95
CA GLU A 71 -3.94 -9.09 16.17
C GLU A 71 -3.32 -8.92 17.58
#